data_AF-A0A7V5N1V3-F1
#
_entry.id   AF-A0A7V5N1V3-F1
#
_cell.length_a   1.000
_cell.length_b   1.000
_cell.length_c   1.000
_cell.angle_alpha   90.00
_cell.angle_beta   90.00
_cell.angle_gamma   90.00
#
_symmetry.space_group_name_H-M   'P 1'
#
loop_
_entity.id
_entity.type
_entity.pdbx_description
1 polymer ?
#
loop_
_entity_poly.entity_id
_entity_poly.type
_entity_poly.pdbx_seq_one_letter_code
_entity_poly.pdbx_strand_id
1 'polypeptide(L)'
;EALPRIIFSEDVHHRSSARRSKLLGIIKSLLGEVESMLREGQRAGLVRKDLDPTTLALVFLGLFQPAAVLWHLSHGEFDVTRHARRAWEVFRRGVEEARVGKR
;
A
#
# COMPACT_ATOMS: atom_id res chain seq x y z
N GLU A 1 10.23 6.10 19.63
CA GLU A 1 9.78 7.34 18.95
C GLU A 1 10.72 7.68 17.80
N ALA A 2 10.21 8.04 16.61
CA ALA A 2 10.86 8.88 15.56
C ALA A 2 10.35 8.64 14.11
N LEU A 3 9.62 7.56 13.83
CA LEU A 3 9.25 7.23 12.43
C LEU A 3 8.26 8.23 11.78
N PRO A 4 7.22 8.76 12.47
CA PRO A 4 6.30 9.70 11.82
C PRO A 4 6.92 11.07 11.53
N ARG A 5 7.75 11.62 12.43
CA ARG A 5 8.35 12.97 12.26
C ARG A 5 9.38 13.04 11.13
N ILE A 6 10.03 11.92 10.78
CA ILE A 6 10.99 11.88 9.66
C ILE A 6 10.28 12.01 8.31
N ILE A 7 9.02 11.54 8.22
CA ILE A 7 8.23 11.63 6.99
C ILE A 7 7.61 13.03 6.83
N PHE A 8 7.32 13.71 7.94
CA PHE A 8 6.54 14.96 7.95
C PHE A 8 7.27 16.24 8.39
N SER A 9 8.53 16.18 8.84
CA SER A 9 9.30 17.42 9.14
C SER A 9 10.17 17.83 7.95
N GLU A 10 9.97 19.08 7.53
CA GLU A 10 10.72 19.76 6.47
C GLU A 10 12.16 20.12 6.85
N ASP A 11 12.63 19.80 8.06
CA ASP A 11 14.00 20.14 8.45
C ASP A 11 15.01 19.08 7.99
N VAL A 12 15.87 19.48 7.05
CA VAL A 12 17.30 19.09 6.84
C VAL A 12 17.60 19.10 5.33
N HIS A 13 17.72 20.28 4.73
CA HIS A 13 17.73 20.45 3.26
C HIS A 13 18.94 19.85 2.49
N HIS A 14 20.01 19.34 3.12
CA HIS A 14 21.14 18.74 2.37
C HIS A 14 21.45 17.26 2.69
N ARG A 15 21.13 16.76 3.90
CA ARG A 15 21.21 15.31 4.25
C ARG A 15 19.89 14.57 3.99
N SER A 16 18.78 15.29 3.79
CA SER A 16 17.48 14.69 3.47
C SER A 16 17.40 14.17 2.04
N SER A 17 18.13 14.72 1.07
CA SER A 17 17.98 14.32 -0.35
C SER A 17 18.36 12.86 -0.59
N ALA A 18 19.53 12.41 -0.13
CA ALA A 18 19.96 11.01 -0.25
C ALA A 18 19.02 10.04 0.50
N ARG A 19 18.53 10.45 1.68
CA ARG A 19 17.59 9.65 2.48
C ARG A 19 16.21 9.57 1.82
N ARG A 20 15.70 10.69 1.28
CA ARG A 20 14.46 10.77 0.50
C ARG A 20 14.55 9.91 -0.75
N SER A 21 15.67 9.99 -1.49
CA SER A 21 15.91 9.14 -2.67
C SER A 21 15.98 7.66 -2.32
N LYS A 22 16.65 7.28 -1.23
CA LYS A 22 16.68 5.89 -0.75
C LYS A 22 15.29 5.39 -0.36
N LEU A 23 14.54 6.20 0.40
CA LEU A 23 13.18 5.85 0.81
C LEU A 23 12.25 5.70 -0.40
N LEU A 24 12.32 6.65 -1.34
CA LEU A 24 11.58 6.57 -2.60
C LEU A 24 11.95 5.31 -3.39
N GLY A 25 13.23 4.92 -3.42
CA GLY A 25 13.69 3.68 -4.04
C GLY A 25 13.08 2.44 -3.41
N ILE A 26 13.05 2.37 -2.08
CA ILE A 26 12.41 1.26 -1.35
C ILE A 26 10.92 1.18 -1.66
N ILE A 27 10.21 2.32 -1.64
CA ILE A 27 8.78 2.39 -1.97
C ILE A 27 8.55 1.94 -3.41
N LYS A 28 9.35 2.41 -4.37
CA LYS A 28 9.26 2.00 -5.78
C LYS A 28 9.50 0.50 -5.96
N SER A 29 10.46 -0.08 -5.24
CA SER A 29 10.72 -1.53 -5.27
C SER A 29 9.50 -2.30 -4.79
N LEU A 30 8.92 -1.91 -3.65
CA LEU A 30 7.70 -2.53 -3.12
C LEU A 30 6.54 -2.43 -4.13
N LEU A 31 6.31 -1.25 -4.70
CA LEU A 31 5.25 -1.04 -5.69
C LEU A 31 5.46 -1.91 -6.93
N GLY A 32 6.70 -2.04 -7.41
CA GLY A 32 7.05 -2.90 -8.53
C GLY A 32 6.80 -4.38 -8.26
N GLU A 33 7.14 -4.87 -7.06
CA GLU A 33 6.86 -6.24 -6.64
C GLU A 33 5.35 -6.53 -6.58
N VAL A 34 4.58 -5.63 -5.95
CA VAL A 34 3.12 -5.75 -5.86
C VAL A 34 2.48 -5.70 -7.26
N GLU A 35 2.94 -4.80 -8.13
CA GLU A 35 2.50 -4.73 -9.52
C GLU A 35 2.76 -6.05 -10.27
N SER A 36 3.93 -6.67 -10.10
CA SER A 36 4.24 -7.97 -10.71
C SER A 36 3.28 -9.05 -10.25
N MET A 37 3.00 -9.13 -8.94
CA MET A 37 2.04 -10.08 -8.37
C MET A 37 0.63 -9.88 -8.95
N LEU A 38 0.20 -8.62 -9.11
CA LEU A 38 -1.10 -8.28 -9.71
C LEU A 38 -1.16 -8.69 -11.19
N ARG A 39 -0.09 -8.46 -11.96
CA ARG A 39 0.02 -8.89 -13.36
C ARG A 39 0.00 -10.41 -13.49
N GLU A 40 0.65 -11.13 -12.59
CA GLU A 40 0.57 -12.59 -12.51
C GLU A 40 -0.85 -13.06 -12.19
N GLY A 41 -1.50 -12.44 -11.20
CA GLY A 41 -2.90 -12.70 -10.88
C GLY A 41 -3.84 -12.48 -12.06
N GLN A 42 -3.64 -11.42 -12.85
CA GLN A 42 -4.43 -11.15 -14.06
C GLN A 42 -4.20 -12.20 -15.15
N ARG A 43 -2.95 -12.63 -15.37
CA ARG A 43 -2.62 -13.71 -16.31
C ARG A 43 -3.27 -15.04 -15.89
N ALA A 44 -3.32 -15.31 -14.58
CA ALA A 44 -3.94 -16.50 -14.01
C ALA A 44 -5.48 -16.42 -13.90
N GLY A 45 -6.09 -15.27 -14.22
CA GLY A 45 -7.54 -15.07 -14.07
C GLY A 45 -8.00 -15.00 -12.61
N LEU A 46 -7.12 -14.64 -11.69
CA LEU A 46 -7.40 -14.44 -10.26
C LEU A 46 -7.71 -12.97 -9.94
N VAL A 47 -7.14 -12.04 -10.70
CA VAL A 47 -7.32 -10.59 -10.57
C VAL A 47 -8.00 -10.05 -11.81
N ARG A 48 -8.95 -9.12 -11.64
CA ARG A 48 -9.69 -8.51 -12.73
C ARG A 48 -8.78 -7.83 -13.74
N LYS A 49 -8.99 -8.10 -15.03
CA LYS A 49 -8.15 -7.60 -16.14
C LYS A 49 -8.43 -6.15 -16.54
N ASP A 50 -9.58 -5.60 -16.14
CA ASP A 50 -9.97 -4.20 -16.41
C ASP A 50 -9.25 -3.20 -15.50
N LEU A 51 -8.59 -3.67 -14.45
CA LEU A 51 -7.88 -2.83 -13.49
C LEU A 51 -6.41 -2.64 -13.88
N ASP A 52 -5.91 -1.41 -13.81
CA ASP A 52 -4.50 -1.12 -14.04
C ASP A 52 -3.63 -1.60 -12.84
N PRO A 53 -2.67 -2.52 -13.04
CA PRO A 53 -1.83 -3.05 -11.95
C PRO A 53 -0.98 -2.01 -11.24
N THR A 54 -0.48 -1.00 -11.97
CA THR A 54 0.35 0.07 -11.40
C THR A 54 -0.48 0.92 -10.41
N THR A 55 -1.71 1.27 -10.80
CA THR A 55 -2.67 1.96 -9.92
C THR A 55 -3.04 1.11 -8.71
N LEU A 56 -3.30 -0.19 -8.90
CA LEU A 56 -3.63 -1.10 -7.80
C LEU A 56 -2.49 -1.25 -6.78
N ALA A 57 -1.23 -1.22 -7.21
CA ALA A 57 -0.09 -1.22 -6.28
C ALA A 57 -0.07 0.03 -5.39
N LEU A 58 -0.41 1.20 -5.94
CA LEU A 58 -0.55 2.43 -5.16
C LEU A 58 -1.74 2.38 -4.18
N VAL A 59 -2.88 1.83 -4.61
CA VAL A 59 -4.04 1.62 -3.73
C VAL A 59 -3.68 0.66 -2.58
N PHE A 60 -2.94 -0.41 -2.87
CA PHE A 60 -2.43 -1.35 -1.87
C PHE A 60 -1.58 -0.64 -0.81
N LEU A 61 -0.64 0.23 -1.21
CA LEU A 61 0.13 1.05 -0.28
C LEU A 61 -0.77 1.95 0.58
N GLY A 62 -1.82 2.50 -0.03
CA GLY A 62 -2.82 3.34 0.62
C GLY A 62 -3.63 2.64 1.73
N LEU A 63 -3.67 1.30 1.76
CA LEU A 63 -4.38 0.53 2.81
C LEU A 63 -3.79 0.75 4.21
N PHE A 64 -2.56 1.24 4.31
CA PHE A 64 -1.84 1.35 5.58
C PHE A 64 -1.59 2.81 6.01
N GLN A 65 -1.50 3.74 5.05
CA GLN A 65 -1.15 5.14 5.34
C GLN A 65 -2.14 5.85 6.29
N PRO A 66 -3.48 5.77 6.09
CA PRO A 66 -4.44 6.41 6.99
C PRO A 66 -4.36 5.85 8.41
N ALA A 67 -4.11 4.54 8.56
CA ALA A 67 -3.99 3.89 9.86
C ALA A 67 -2.79 4.39 10.66
N ALA A 68 -1.66 4.66 10.00
CA ALA A 68 -0.48 5.22 10.67
C ALA A 68 -0.75 6.63 11.21
N VAL A 69 -1.49 7.45 10.46
CA VAL A 69 -1.91 8.79 10.90
C VAL A 69 -2.85 8.68 12.10
N LEU A 70 -3.88 7.85 12.01
CA LEU A 70 -4.85 7.65 13.10
C LEU A 70 -4.20 7.09 14.37
N TRP A 71 -3.27 6.14 14.24
CA TRP A 71 -2.48 5.63 15.36
C TRP A 71 -1.66 6.73 16.05
N HIS A 72 -1.02 7.59 15.27
CA HIS A 72 -0.26 8.71 15.82
C HIS A 72 -1.16 9.72 16.56
N LEU A 73 -2.29 10.10 15.97
CA LEU A 73 -3.23 11.07 16.54
C LEU A 73 -3.99 10.54 17.77
N SER A 74 -4.19 9.22 17.83
CA SER A 74 -4.87 8.53 18.94
C SER A 74 -3.91 8.12 20.06
N HIS A 75 -2.67 8.60 20.08
CA HIS A 75 -1.66 8.19 21.08
C HIS A 75 -1.48 6.66 21.17
N GLY A 76 -1.68 5.97 20.04
CA GLY A 76 -1.52 4.53 19.92
C GLY A 76 -2.79 3.70 20.14
N GLU A 77 -3.93 4.30 20.45
CA GLU A 77 -5.19 3.59 20.69
C GLU A 77 -5.83 3.01 19.42
N PHE A 78 -5.54 3.58 18.26
CA PHE A 78 -6.06 3.05 17.00
C PHE A 78 -5.40 1.72 16.65
N ASP A 79 -6.21 0.67 16.52
CA ASP A 79 -5.74 -0.67 16.16
C ASP A 79 -5.40 -0.79 14.67
N VAL A 80 -4.13 -0.51 14.35
CA VAL A 80 -3.56 -0.59 12.99
C VAL A 80 -3.64 -2.02 12.44
N THR A 81 -3.44 -3.03 13.28
CA THR A 81 -3.46 -4.44 12.86
C THR A 81 -4.85 -4.87 12.44
N ARG A 82 -5.87 -4.50 13.21
CA ARG A 82 -7.28 -4.76 12.86
C ARG A 82 -7.71 -3.95 11.64
N HIS A 83 -7.20 -2.74 11.45
CA HIS A 83 -7.43 -2.00 10.21
C HIS A 83 -6.82 -2.73 9.01
N ALA A 84 -5.53 -3.08 9.07
CA ALA A 84 -4.81 -3.75 7.98
C ALA A 84 -5.52 -5.03 7.51
N ARG A 85 -5.98 -5.88 8.43
CA ARG A 85 -6.74 -7.10 8.10
C ARG A 85 -8.04 -6.79 7.34
N ARG A 86 -8.79 -5.78 7.78
CA ARG A 86 -10.05 -5.39 7.15
C ARG A 86 -9.83 -4.73 5.78
N ALA A 87 -8.84 -3.84 5.70
CA ALA A 87 -8.49 -3.14 4.47
C ALA A 87 -8.00 -4.13 3.39
N TRP A 88 -7.17 -5.12 3.77
CA TRP A 88 -6.76 -6.20 2.89
C TRP A 88 -7.95 -6.98 2.33
N GLU A 89 -8.90 -7.37 3.18
CA GLU A 89 -10.06 -8.14 2.74
C GLU A 89 -10.95 -7.36 1.75
N VAL A 90 -11.12 -6.05 1.98
CA VAL A 90 -11.84 -5.16 1.05
C VAL A 90 -11.09 -5.06 -0.28
N PHE A 91 -9.77 -4.82 -0.23
CA PHE A 91 -8.94 -4.75 -1.43
C PHE A 91 -8.99 -6.04 -2.23
N ARG A 92 -8.76 -7.20 -1.57
CA ARG A 92 -8.79 -8.54 -2.17
C ARG A 92 -10.11 -8.79 -2.90
N ARG A 93 -11.24 -8.60 -2.24
CA ARG A 93 -12.57 -8.75 -2.87
C ARG A 93 -12.79 -7.78 -4.04
N GLY A 94 -12.27 -6.57 -3.91
CA GLY A 94 -12.37 -5.55 -4.95
C GLY A 94 -11.58 -5.91 -6.21
N VAL A 95 -10.43 -6.58 -6.08
CA VAL A 95 -9.57 -6.91 -7.22
C VAL A 95 -9.78 -8.32 -7.77
N GLU A 96 -10.45 -9.20 -7.04
CA GLU A 96 -10.70 -10.58 -7.47
C GLU A 96 -11.57 -10.67 -8.72
N GLU A 97 -11.16 -11.52 -9.65
CA GLU A 97 -11.97 -11.88 -10.81
C GLU A 97 -13.27 -12.54 -10.35
N ALA A 98 -14.41 -12.04 -10.85
CA ALA A 98 -15.69 -12.62 -10.49
C ALA A 98 -15.71 -14.05 -11.03
N ARG A 99 -15.92 -15.05 -10.17
CA ARG A 99 -16.23 -16.39 -10.63
C ARG A 99 -17.54 -16.31 -11.39
N VAL A 100 -17.47 -16.24 -12.72
CA VAL A 100 -18.62 -16.52 -13.57
C VAL A 100 -19.00 -17.96 -13.24
N GLY A 101 -20.08 -18.12 -12.47
CA GLY A 101 -20.63 -19.44 -12.20
C GLY A 101 -20.86 -20.10 -13.54
N LYS A 102 -20.23 -21.25 -13.78
CA LYS A 102 -20.68 -22.20 -14.80
C LYS A 102 -22.14 -22.50 -14.45
N ARG A 103 -23.07 -21.83 -15.13
CA ARG A 103 -24.42 -22.34 -15.35
C ARG A 103 -24.34 -23.39 -16.45
#